data_AF-A0A955W9K1-F1
#
_entry.id   AF-A0A955W9K1-F1
#
_cell.length_a   1.000
_cell.length_b   1.000
_cell.length_c   1.000
_cell.angle_alpha   90.00
_cell.angle_beta   90.00
_cell.angle_gamma   90.00
#
_symmetry.space_group_name_H-M   'P 1'
#
loop_
_entity.id
_entity.type
_entity.pdbx_description
1 polymer ?
#
loop_
_entity_poly.entity_id
_entity_poly.type
_entity_poly.pdbx_seq_one_letter_code
_entity_poly.pdbx_strand_id
1 'polypeptide(L)'
;MTRVAFVIVGLLALGACSPGLSAAKRQAEVDFTCDSSDLETTRRSNDTYIVRGCGRTGVYQCPTGVGTDHRWCSNLTILANQRFSAEFTCEESELSVAEISPYVFRVSGCDNTATYHCSAADGSPRCTVDAAR
;
A
#
# COMPACT_ATOMS: atom_id res chain seq x y z
N MET A 1 32.74 18.08 43.12
CA MET A 1 32.82 18.30 41.66
C MET A 1 33.22 16.98 41.03
N THR A 2 32.26 16.23 40.46
CA THR A 2 32.57 14.94 39.84
C THR A 2 31.68 14.76 38.62
N ARG A 3 32.33 14.36 37.53
CA ARG A 3 31.95 14.60 36.14
C ARG A 3 30.78 13.75 35.66
N VAL A 4 29.98 14.39 34.82
CA VAL A 4 28.93 13.83 33.96
C VAL A 4 29.51 12.78 33.02
N ALA A 5 28.86 11.61 32.93
CA ALA A 5 29.04 10.67 31.83
C ALA A 5 27.67 10.44 31.16
N PHE A 6 27.36 11.26 30.17
CA PHE A 6 26.25 11.04 29.25
C PHE A 6 26.65 9.91 28.30
N VAL A 7 26.13 8.70 28.54
CA VAL A 7 26.24 7.60 27.58
C VAL A 7 25.12 7.80 26.56
N ILE A 8 25.46 8.45 25.44
CA ILE A 8 24.62 8.48 24.24
C ILE A 8 24.72 7.08 23.64
N VAL A 9 23.75 6.21 23.96
CA VAL A 9 23.52 4.97 23.23
C VAL A 9 22.89 5.36 21.89
N GLY A 10 23.74 5.66 20.91
CA GLY A 10 23.36 5.77 19.52
C GLY A 10 23.00 4.38 19.00
N LEU A 11 21.70 4.04 19.03
CA LEU A 11 21.17 2.95 18.23
C LEU A 11 21.26 3.37 16.76
N LEU A 12 22.36 2.96 16.12
CA LEU A 12 22.45 2.83 14.68
C LEU A 12 21.37 1.84 14.23
N ALA A 13 20.22 2.36 13.83
CA ALA A 13 19.25 1.62 13.04
C ALA A 13 19.91 1.34 11.69
N LEU A 14 20.59 0.19 11.60
CA LEU A 14 21.00 -0.41 10.34
C LEU A 14 19.71 -0.59 9.53
N GLY A 15 19.46 0.36 8.62
CA GLY A 15 18.38 0.30 7.65
C GLY A 15 18.60 -0.92 6.78
N ALA A 16 18.03 -2.05 7.17
CA ALA A 16 17.89 -3.19 6.30
C ALA A 16 17.05 -2.71 5.11
N CYS A 17 17.72 -2.37 4.01
CA CYS A 17 17.08 -2.05 2.74
C CYS A 17 16.31 -3.29 2.29
N SER A 18 15.06 -3.39 2.72
CA SER A 18 14.10 -4.34 2.21
C SER A 18 13.86 -4.01 0.74
N PRO A 19 14.20 -4.90 -0.22
CA PRO A 19 13.95 -4.65 -1.63
C PRO A 19 12.47 -4.32 -1.91
N GLY A 20 11.56 -4.89 -1.12
CA GLY A 20 10.13 -4.60 -1.22
C GLY A 20 9.71 -3.23 -0.68
N LEU A 21 10.45 -2.64 0.28
CA LEU A 21 10.15 -1.27 0.74
C LEU A 21 10.44 -0.27 -0.38
N SER A 22 11.61 -0.38 -1.00
CA SER A 22 12.00 0.49 -2.10
C SER A 22 11.12 0.28 -3.34
N ALA A 23 10.71 -0.95 -3.63
CA ALA A 23 9.80 -1.23 -4.75
C ALA A 23 8.41 -0.62 -4.52
N ALA A 24 7.82 -0.78 -3.32
CA ALA A 24 6.54 -0.18 -2.99
C ALA A 24 6.60 1.35 -3.06
N LYS A 25 7.68 1.95 -2.54
CA LYS A 25 7.89 3.40 -2.58
C LYS A 25 7.96 3.94 -4.01
N ARG A 26 8.77 3.32 -4.88
CA ARG A 26 8.86 3.71 -6.30
C ARG A 26 7.54 3.59 -7.03
N GLN A 27 6.76 2.54 -6.77
CA GLN A 27 5.44 2.40 -7.37
C GLN A 27 4.50 3.51 -6.87
N ALA A 28 4.57 3.86 -5.60
CA ALA A 28 3.76 4.94 -5.04
C ALA A 28 4.13 6.34 -5.57
N GLU A 29 5.39 6.60 -5.93
CA GLU A 29 5.79 7.85 -6.61
C GLU A 29 4.98 8.05 -7.89
N VAL A 30 4.82 6.97 -8.66
CA VAL A 30 4.03 6.95 -9.90
C VAL A 30 2.54 7.06 -9.60
N ASP A 31 2.01 6.23 -8.71
CA ASP A 31 0.57 6.16 -8.42
C ASP A 31 0.03 7.43 -7.74
N PHE A 32 0.85 8.07 -6.90
CA PHE A 32 0.46 9.29 -6.19
C PHE A 32 0.86 10.57 -6.93
N THR A 33 1.68 10.45 -7.98
CA THR A 33 2.32 11.58 -8.66
C THR A 33 3.02 12.49 -7.64
N CYS A 34 3.87 11.87 -6.83
CA CYS A 34 4.45 12.46 -5.62
C CYS A 34 5.95 12.17 -5.55
N ASP A 35 6.74 13.13 -5.07
CA ASP A 35 8.17 12.95 -4.90
C ASP A 35 8.50 11.91 -3.83
N SER A 36 9.57 11.15 -4.07
CA SER A 36 10.03 10.11 -3.14
C SER A 36 10.30 10.64 -1.73
N SER A 37 10.75 11.89 -1.58
CA SER A 37 11.04 12.50 -0.28
C SER A 37 9.81 12.63 0.61
N ASP A 38 8.64 12.73 -0.01
CA ASP A 38 7.37 12.99 0.67
C ASP A 38 6.61 11.71 1.00
N LEU A 39 7.19 10.55 0.64
CA LEU A 39 6.62 9.23 0.85
C LEU A 39 7.29 8.49 2.01
N GLU A 40 6.47 8.09 2.96
CA GLU A 40 6.82 7.15 4.03
C GLU A 40 6.32 5.75 3.67
N THR A 41 7.17 4.74 3.83
CA THR A 41 6.81 3.35 3.54
C THR A 41 7.06 2.48 4.77
N THR A 42 6.04 1.76 5.20
CA THR A 42 6.11 0.82 6.33
C THR A 42 5.82 -0.59 5.83
N ARG A 43 6.63 -1.58 6.26
CA ARG A 43 6.34 -2.99 6.01
C ARG A 43 5.22 -3.44 6.93
N ARG A 44 4.18 -4.07 6.38
CA ARG A 44 3.10 -4.71 7.14
C ARG A 44 3.33 -6.22 7.28
N SER A 45 3.70 -6.89 6.19
CA SER A 45 3.98 -8.33 6.14
C SER A 45 5.11 -8.63 5.15
N ASN A 46 5.33 -9.90 4.77
CA ASN A 46 6.43 -10.31 3.89
C ASN A 46 6.45 -9.58 2.54
N ASP A 47 5.28 -9.44 1.91
CA ASP A 47 5.10 -8.83 0.60
C ASP A 47 4.19 -7.60 0.64
N THR A 48 3.63 -7.25 1.81
CA THR A 48 2.67 -6.15 1.93
C THR A 48 3.27 -4.95 2.64
N TYR A 49 3.03 -3.77 2.06
CA TYR A 49 3.59 -2.49 2.45
C TYR A 49 2.49 -1.44 2.50
N ILE A 50 2.60 -0.50 3.43
CA ILE A 50 1.75 0.68 3.49
C ILE A 50 2.61 1.86 3.07
N VAL A 51 2.15 2.63 2.08
CA VAL A 51 2.79 3.88 1.68
C VAL A 51 1.85 5.04 2.01
N ARG A 52 2.40 6.10 2.63
CA ARG A 52 1.70 7.34 2.95
C ARG A 52 2.50 8.53 2.47
N GLY A 53 1.81 9.56 2.00
CA GLY A 53 2.43 10.80 1.55
C GLY A 53 1.54 11.55 0.57
N CYS A 54 1.80 12.84 0.36
CA CYS A 54 1.01 13.70 -0.52
C CYS A 54 -0.51 13.63 -0.29
N GLY A 55 -0.95 13.48 0.97
CA GLY A 55 -2.36 13.36 1.34
C GLY A 55 -3.02 12.01 0.99
N ARG A 56 -2.24 11.03 0.53
CA ARG A 56 -2.71 9.71 0.09
C ARG A 56 -2.17 8.60 0.98
N THR A 57 -2.90 7.50 1.03
CA THR A 57 -2.48 6.24 1.66
C THR A 57 -2.80 5.10 0.72
N GLY A 58 -1.86 4.17 0.53
CA GLY A 58 -2.01 3.02 -0.35
C GLY A 58 -1.47 1.76 0.31
N VAL A 59 -2.15 0.65 0.05
CA VAL A 59 -1.70 -0.69 0.45
C VAL A 59 -1.11 -1.39 -0.77
N TYR A 60 0.17 -1.70 -0.69
CA TYR A 60 0.93 -2.31 -1.77
C TYR A 60 1.21 -3.76 -1.47
N GLN A 61 0.89 -4.64 -2.41
CA GLN A 61 1.34 -6.02 -2.39
C GLN A 61 2.40 -6.21 -3.49
N CYS A 62 3.59 -6.64 -3.09
CA CYS A 62 4.79 -6.71 -3.89
C CYS A 62 5.41 -8.12 -3.87
N PRO A 63 4.75 -9.15 -4.44
CA PRO A 63 5.33 -10.48 -4.54
C PRO A 63 6.61 -10.47 -5.37
N THR A 64 7.49 -11.43 -5.10
CA THR A 64 8.63 -11.73 -5.98
C THR A 64 8.15 -12.62 -7.12
N GLY A 65 8.59 -12.34 -8.34
CA GLY A 65 8.24 -13.15 -9.49
C GLY A 65 8.83 -14.55 -9.50
N VAL A 66 8.08 -15.50 -10.04
CA VAL A 66 8.58 -16.87 -10.20
C VAL A 66 9.80 -16.88 -11.12
N GLY A 67 10.93 -17.35 -10.60
CA GLY A 67 12.20 -17.42 -11.34
C GLY A 67 12.91 -16.09 -11.53
N THR A 68 12.55 -15.03 -10.78
CA THR A 68 13.20 -13.71 -10.86
C THR A 68 13.38 -13.10 -9.48
N ASP A 69 14.33 -12.18 -9.31
CA ASP A 69 14.42 -11.33 -8.12
C ASP A 69 13.57 -10.05 -8.23
N HIS A 70 12.85 -9.90 -9.35
CA HIS A 70 12.03 -8.73 -9.60
C HIS A 70 10.74 -8.81 -8.78
N ARG A 71 10.31 -7.67 -8.25
CA ARG A 71 9.06 -7.52 -7.50
C ARG A 71 8.12 -6.61 -8.26
N TRP A 72 6.92 -7.11 -8.53
CA TRP A 72 5.83 -6.29 -9.08
C TRP A 72 4.97 -5.82 -7.94
N CYS A 73 4.84 -4.51 -7.79
CA CYS A 73 4.04 -3.90 -6.74
C CYS A 73 2.69 -3.48 -7.31
N SER A 74 1.61 -3.90 -6.67
CA SER A 74 0.25 -3.47 -7.02
C SER A 74 -0.37 -2.73 -5.85
N ASN A 75 -0.94 -1.55 -6.13
CA ASN A 75 -1.71 -0.78 -5.16
C ASN A 75 -3.14 -1.34 -5.08
N LEU A 76 -3.41 -2.07 -4.00
CA LEU A 76 -4.71 -2.70 -3.76
C LEU A 76 -5.82 -1.67 -3.51
N THR A 77 -5.47 -0.49 -2.98
CA THR A 77 -6.42 0.61 -2.76
C THR A 77 -6.93 1.17 -4.09
N ILE A 78 -6.03 1.38 -5.07
CA ILE A 78 -6.40 1.78 -6.44
C ILE A 78 -7.19 0.67 -7.12
N LEU A 79 -6.78 -0.58 -6.98
CA LEU A 79 -7.47 -1.71 -7.60
C LEU A 79 -8.93 -1.82 -7.12
N ALA A 80 -9.18 -1.59 -5.82
CA ALA A 80 -10.53 -1.54 -5.26
C ALA A 80 -11.36 -0.37 -5.83
N ASN A 81 -10.75 0.82 -5.95
CA ASN A 81 -11.37 2.00 -6.54
C ASN A 81 -11.79 1.73 -8.01
N GLN A 82 -10.85 1.26 -8.83
CA GLN A 82 -11.07 0.94 -10.25
C GLN A 82 -12.15 -0.13 -10.43
N ARG A 83 -12.15 -1.15 -9.57
CA ARG A 83 -13.18 -2.20 -9.60
C ARG A 83 -14.57 -1.62 -9.32
N PHE A 84 -14.70 -0.78 -8.29
CA PHE A 84 -15.97 -0.11 -7.97
C PHE A 84 -16.42 0.82 -9.09
N SER A 85 -15.51 1.66 -9.60
CA SER A 85 -15.77 2.58 -10.71
C SER A 85 -16.31 1.83 -11.93
N ALA A 86 -15.69 0.71 -12.31
CA ALA A 86 -16.15 -0.10 -13.43
C ALA A 86 -17.50 -0.78 -13.19
N GLU A 87 -17.79 -1.18 -11.94
CA GLU A 87 -19.03 -1.87 -11.58
C GLU A 87 -20.24 -0.93 -11.53
N PHE A 88 -20.07 0.26 -10.96
CA PHE A 88 -21.15 1.24 -10.77
C PHE A 88 -21.11 2.40 -11.76
N THR A 89 -20.18 2.41 -12.71
CA THR A 89 -19.97 3.50 -13.69
C THR A 89 -19.78 4.86 -12.99
N CYS A 90 -18.92 4.87 -11.98
CA CYS A 90 -18.59 6.06 -11.19
C CYS A 90 -17.25 6.67 -11.62
N GLU A 91 -17.09 7.99 -11.47
CA GLU A 91 -15.79 8.60 -11.62
C GLU A 91 -14.88 8.26 -10.41
N GLU A 92 -13.66 7.77 -10.65
CA GLU A 92 -12.72 7.36 -9.58
C GLU A 92 -12.41 8.48 -8.57
N SER A 93 -12.50 9.74 -9.01
CA SER A 93 -12.24 10.94 -8.18
C SER A 93 -13.32 11.18 -7.12
N GLU A 94 -14.53 10.66 -7.34
CA GLU A 94 -15.69 10.80 -6.45
C GLU A 94 -15.78 9.66 -5.42
N LEU A 95 -14.86 8.69 -5.51
CA LEU A 95 -14.88 7.49 -4.68
C LEU A 95 -14.00 7.64 -3.44
N SER A 96 -14.53 7.21 -2.31
CA SER A 96 -13.78 7.05 -1.07
C SER A 96 -13.45 5.58 -0.84
N VAL A 97 -12.19 5.27 -0.58
CA VAL A 97 -11.70 3.91 -0.33
C VAL A 97 -11.15 3.84 1.09
N ALA A 98 -11.66 2.91 1.88
CA ALA A 98 -11.18 2.63 3.23
C ALA A 98 -10.83 1.16 3.36
N GLU A 99 -9.60 0.86 3.81
CA GLU A 99 -9.26 -0.50 4.24
C GLU A 99 -9.95 -0.80 5.58
N ILE A 100 -10.78 -1.84 5.64
CA ILE A 100 -11.51 -2.25 6.85
C ILE A 100 -10.86 -3.44 7.56
N SER A 101 -10.18 -4.29 6.82
CA SER A 101 -9.31 -5.35 7.31
C SER A 101 -8.21 -5.61 6.27
N PRO A 102 -7.12 -6.33 6.60
CA PRO A 102 -6.07 -6.62 5.63
C PRO A 102 -6.63 -7.19 4.34
N TYR A 103 -6.30 -6.55 3.22
CA TYR A 103 -6.76 -6.92 1.86
C TYR A 103 -8.26 -6.70 1.59
N VAL A 104 -9.01 -6.13 2.53
CA VAL A 104 -10.45 -5.87 2.38
C VAL A 104 -10.70 -4.37 2.40
N PHE A 105 -11.29 -3.87 1.32
CA PHE A 105 -11.49 -2.44 1.08
C PHE A 105 -12.98 -2.18 0.90
N ARG A 106 -13.52 -1.28 1.73
CA ARG A 106 -14.83 -0.69 1.50
C ARG A 106 -14.67 0.53 0.60
N VAL A 107 -15.42 0.54 -0.50
CA VAL A 107 -15.48 1.67 -1.44
C VAL A 107 -16.89 2.22 -1.44
N SER A 108 -17.00 3.55 -1.41
CA SER A 108 -18.28 4.26 -1.40
C SER A 108 -18.23 5.48 -2.30
N GLY A 109 -19.31 5.72 -3.04
CA GLY A 109 -19.50 6.86 -3.94
C GLY A 109 -20.70 6.62 -4.87
N CYS A 110 -21.21 7.68 -5.50
CA CYS A 110 -22.42 7.66 -6.34
C CYS A 110 -23.59 6.87 -5.74
N ASP A 111 -23.91 7.12 -4.47
CA ASP A 111 -24.99 6.43 -3.71
C ASP A 111 -24.83 4.91 -3.56
N ASN A 112 -23.67 4.36 -3.92
CA ASN A 112 -23.36 2.94 -3.79
C ASN A 112 -22.26 2.71 -2.76
N THR A 113 -22.24 1.51 -2.19
CA THR A 113 -21.17 1.06 -1.31
C THR A 113 -20.97 -0.43 -1.52
N ALA A 114 -19.72 -0.85 -1.71
CA ALA A 114 -19.36 -2.25 -1.84
C ALA A 114 -18.06 -2.51 -1.10
N THR A 115 -17.84 -3.79 -0.76
CA THR A 115 -16.63 -4.25 -0.11
C THR A 115 -15.93 -5.21 -1.05
N TYR A 116 -14.62 -5.08 -1.19
CA TYR A 116 -13.79 -5.91 -2.06
C TYR A 116 -12.67 -6.55 -1.28
N HIS A 117 -12.45 -7.84 -1.53
CA HIS A 117 -11.21 -8.50 -1.17
C HIS A 117 -10.26 -8.44 -2.37
N CYS A 118 -9.09 -7.84 -2.17
CA CYS A 118 -8.12 -7.54 -3.20
C CYS A 118 -6.77 -8.18 -2.91
N SER A 119 -6.17 -8.85 -3.89
CA SER A 119 -4.85 -9.46 -3.75
C SER A 119 -4.08 -9.42 -5.06
N ALA A 120 -2.75 -9.37 -4.95
CA ALA A 120 -1.81 -9.54 -6.04
C ALA A 120 -0.72 -10.58 -5.68
N ALA A 121 -0.97 -11.47 -4.71
CA ALA A 121 0.05 -12.37 -4.16
C ALA A 121 0.67 -13.34 -5.19
N ASP A 122 -0.09 -13.69 -6.22
CA ASP A 122 0.31 -14.58 -7.33
C ASP A 122 0.88 -13.81 -8.53
N GLY A 123 1.11 -12.50 -8.40
CA GLY A 123 1.50 -11.61 -9.49
C GLY A 123 0.35 -11.22 -10.42
N SER A 124 -0.89 -11.65 -10.13
CA SER A 124 -2.09 -11.29 -10.90
C SER A 124 -3.05 -10.48 -10.02
N PRO A 125 -2.96 -9.12 -10.04
CA PRO A 125 -3.81 -8.28 -9.21
C PRO A 125 -5.29 -8.46 -9.54
N ARG A 126 -6.09 -8.75 -8.50
CA ARG A 126 -7.54 -8.94 -8.61
C ARG A 126 -8.27 -8.44 -7.37
N CYS A 127 -9.48 -7.92 -7.58
CA CYS A 127 -10.45 -7.63 -6.54
C CYS A 127 -11.74 -8.42 -6.83
N THR A 128 -12.25 -9.11 -5.82
CA THR A 128 -13.56 -9.79 -5.87
C THR A 128 -14.48 -9.15 -4.85
N VAL A 129 -15.78 -9.06 -5.17
CA VAL A 129 -16.78 -8.60 -4.20
C VAL A 129 -16.67 -9.49 -2.96
N ASP A 130 -16.42 -8.86 -1.82
CA ASP A 130 -16.44 -9.52 -0.54
C ASP A 130 -17.91 -9.69 -0.14
N ALA A 131 -18.47 -10.83 -0.52
CA ALA A 131 -19.77 -11.27 -0.03
C ALA A 131 -19.62 -11.63 1.45
N ALA A 132 -19.49 -10.62 2.30
CA ALA A 132 -19.58 -10.78 3.74
C ALA A 132 -20.92 -11.47 4.03
N ARG A 133 -20.85 -12.73 4.47
CA ARG A 133 -21.97 -13.54 4.96
C ARG A 133 -22.49 -12.97 6.27
#